data_AF-A0A1H6MPY0-F1
#
_entry.id   AF-A0A1H6MPY0-F1
#
_cell.length_a   1.000
_cell.length_b   1.000
_cell.length_c   1.000
_cell.angle_alpha   90.00
_cell.angle_beta   90.00
_cell.angle_gamma   90.00
#
_symmetry.space_group_name_H-M   'P 1'
#
loop_
_entity.id
_entity.type
_entity.pdbx_description
1 polymer ?
#
loop_
_entity_poly.entity_id
_entity_poly.type
_entity_poly.pdbx_seq_one_letter_code
_entity_poly.pdbx_strand_id
1 'polypeptide(L)' 'MSKQAMREEAERLIRETMERKALVVKQGDTRIMTTCGKCGAANKVSAPKGVARVSFTCKECGHEQVTL' A
#
# COMPACT_ATOMS: atom_id res chain seq x y z
N MET A 1 26.99 -34.10 -18.80
CA MET A 1 26.61 -32.74 -18.34
C MET A 1 27.65 -32.27 -17.32
N SER A 2 28.45 -31.25 -17.64
CA SER A 2 29.44 -30.74 -16.69
C SER A 2 28.74 -29.99 -15.55
N LYS A 3 29.32 -29.99 -14.34
CA LYS A 3 28.78 -29.26 -13.19
C LYS A 3 28.69 -27.74 -13.44
N GLN A 4 29.53 -27.21 -14.33
CA GLN A 4 29.47 -25.81 -14.78
C GLN A 4 28.23 -25.54 -15.62
N ALA A 5 27.91 -26.39 -16.60
CA ALA A 5 26.72 -26.23 -17.42
C ALA A 5 25.43 -26.23 -16.57
N MET A 6 25.36 -27.07 -15.53
CA MET A 6 24.20 -27.07 -14.62
C MET A 6 24.07 -25.79 -13.77
N ARG A 7 25.19 -25.13 -13.45
CA ARG A 7 25.17 -23.86 -12.70
C ARG A 7 24.71 -22.70 -13.60
N GLU A 8 25.20 -22.64 -14.83
CA GLU A 8 24.80 -21.63 -15.81
C GLU A 8 23.32 -21.77 -16.18
N GLU A 9 22.82 -23.00 -16.35
CA GLU A 9 21.39 -23.23 -16.57
C GLU A 9 20.53 -22.88 -15.36
N ALA A 10 21.00 -23.18 -14.14
CA ALA A 10 20.30 -22.80 -12.92
C ALA A 10 20.22 -21.27 -12.75
N GLU A 11 21.31 -20.55 -13.02
CA GLU A 11 21.32 -19.08 -12.97
C GLU A 11 20.40 -18.46 -14.03
N ARG A 12 20.34 -19.05 -15.22
CA ARG A 12 19.39 -18.64 -16.28
C ARG A 12 17.94 -18.83 -15.84
N LEU A 13 17.62 -19.99 -15.26
CA LEU A 13 16.29 -20.32 -14.73
C LEU A 13 15.87 -19.38 -13.60
N ILE A 14 16.79 -19.03 -12.70
CA ILE A 14 16.52 -18.08 -11.61
C ILE A 14 16.23 -16.68 -12.17
N ARG A 15 16.99 -16.24 -13.17
CA ARG A 15 16.77 -14.92 -13.79
C ARG A 15 15.43 -14.83 -14.51
N GLU A 16 15.09 -15.82 -15.33
CA GLU A 16 13.79 -15.88 -16.01
C GLU A 16 12.61 -15.96 -15.02
N THR A 17 12.76 -16.71 -13.93
CA THR A 17 11.69 -16.81 -12.93
C THR A 17 11.52 -15.53 -12.12
N MET A 18 12.59 -14.77 -11.88
CA MET A 18 12.52 -13.46 -11.25
C MET A 18 11.93 -12.39 -12.19
N GLU A 19 12.26 -12.42 -13.49
CA GLU A 19 11.66 -11.54 -14.50
C GLU A 19 10.17 -11.84 -14.74
N ARG A 20 9.78 -13.12 -14.75
CA ARG A 20 8.38 -13.54 -14.90
C ARG A 20 7.56 -13.37 -13.63
N LYS A 21 8.19 -13.29 -12.45
CA LYS A 21 7.54 -12.85 -11.22
C LYS A 21 7.25 -11.35 -11.32
N ALA A 22 6.18 -11.03 -12.04
CA ALA A 22 5.51 -9.75 -11.93
C ALA A 22 5.00 -9.60 -10.50
N LEU A 23 5.85 -9.09 -9.60
CA LEU A 23 5.44 -8.53 -8.33
C LEU A 23 4.61 -7.29 -8.66
N VAL A 24 3.33 -7.51 -8.97
CA VAL A 24 2.37 -6.41 -9.13
C VAL A 24 2.16 -5.85 -7.74
N VAL A 25 2.96 -4.84 -7.37
CA VAL A 25 2.75 -4.05 -6.16
C VAL A 25 1.48 -3.23 -6.39
N LYS A 26 0.33 -3.86 -6.14
CA LYS A 26 -0.96 -3.17 -6.07
C LYS A 26 -0.90 -2.30 -4.82
N GLN A 27 -0.53 -1.02 -4.97
CA GLN A 27 -0.71 -0.05 -3.89
C GLN A 27 -2.16 -0.18 -3.40
N GLY A 28 -2.38 -0.28 -2.10
CA GLY A 28 -3.72 -0.34 -1.51
C GLY A 28 -4.23 1.06 -1.17
N ASP A 29 -5.44 1.13 -0.60
CA ASP A 29 -5.89 2.34 0.08
C ASP A 29 -5.00 2.60 1.30
N THR A 30 -4.66 3.87 1.51
CA THR A 30 -3.84 4.30 2.65
C THR A 30 -4.74 4.58 3.84
N ARG A 31 -4.24 4.36 5.06
CA ARG A 31 -4.97 4.68 6.30
C ARG A 31 -4.37 5.94 6.91
N ILE A 32 -5.17 7.00 6.97
CA ILE A 32 -4.80 8.28 7.57
C ILE A 32 -5.35 8.33 8.99
N MET A 33 -4.45 8.54 9.96
CA MET A 33 -4.81 8.88 11.34
C MET A 33 -4.96 10.39 11.43
N THR A 34 -6.16 10.87 11.70
CA THR A 34 -6.49 12.30 11.73
C THR A 34 -7.26 12.62 13.00
N THR A 35 -6.98 13.76 13.63
CA THR A 35 -7.73 14.24 14.79
C THR A 35 -8.92 15.07 14.31
N CYS A 36 -10.06 14.95 15.00
CA CYS A 36 -11.22 15.77 14.70
C CYS A 36 -11.00 17.20 15.19
N GLY A 37 -11.27 18.19 14.33
CA GLY A 37 -11.16 19.61 14.67
C GLY A 37 -12.21 20.10 15.67
N LYS A 38 -13.30 19.35 15.88
CA LYS A 38 -14.39 19.70 16.79
C LYS A 38 -14.24 19.07 18.19
N CYS A 39 -14.03 17.75 18.25
CA CYS A 39 -13.98 17.03 19.53
C CYS A 39 -12.58 16.50 19.91
N GLY A 40 -11.56 16.70 19.07
CA GLY A 40 -10.20 16.24 19.34
C GLY A 40 -9.96 14.73 19.20
N ALA A 41 -11.01 13.93 18.96
CA ALA A 41 -10.88 12.48 18.87
C ALA A 41 -10.07 12.02 17.66
N ALA A 42 -9.30 10.94 17.82
CA ALA A 42 -8.54 10.32 16.74
C ALA A 42 -9.46 9.47 15.84
N ASN A 43 -9.45 9.72 14.53
CA ASN A 43 -10.21 9.01 13.53
C ASN A 43 -9.28 8.27 12.56
N LYS A 44 -9.67 7.04 12.22
CA LYS A 44 -9.03 6.20 11.20
C LYS A 44 -9.79 6.33 9.90
N VAL A 45 -9.21 7.02 8.92
CA VAL A 45 -9.82 7.29 7.60
C VAL A 45 -9.11 6.47 6.53
N SER A 46 -9.85 5.81 5.65
CA SER A 46 -9.29 5.21 4.43
C SER A 46 -9.21 6.27 3.35
N ALA A 47 -8.05 6.43 2.74
CA ALA A 47 -7.84 7.31 1.62
C ALA A 47 -7.47 6.53 0.36
N PRO A 48 -8.19 6.76 -0.76
CA PRO A 48 -7.85 6.15 -2.03
C PRO A 48 -6.52 6.70 -2.55
N LYS A 49 -5.92 5.99 -3.49
CA LYS A 49 -4.59 6.32 -4.04
C LYS A 49 -4.52 7.75 -4.54
N GLY A 50 -3.47 8.46 -4.16
CA GLY A 50 -3.19 9.81 -4.63
C GLY A 50 -4.05 10.91 -4.00
N VAL A 51 -4.95 10.58 -3.06
CA VAL A 51 -5.79 11.56 -2.39
C VAL A 51 -5.29 11.81 -0.96
N ALA A 52 -4.71 12.99 -0.74
CA ALA A 52 -4.27 13.42 0.60
C ALA A 52 -5.44 13.92 1.47
N ARG A 53 -6.52 14.41 0.83
CA ARG A 53 -7.68 15.03 1.49
C ARG A 53 -8.95 14.26 1.25
N VAL A 54 -9.47 13.62 2.29
CA VAL A 54 -10.69 12.80 2.24
C VAL A 54 -11.71 13.34 3.23
N SER A 55 -12.95 13.48 2.79
CA SER A 55 -14.07 13.80 3.67
C SER A 55 -14.38 12.60 4.57
N PHE A 56 -14.43 12.81 5.88
CA PHE A 56 -14.80 11.79 6.84
C PHE A 56 -15.71 12.36 7.93
N THR A 57 -16.64 11.53 8.37
CA THR A 57 -17.48 11.81 9.53
C THR A 57 -16.76 11.33 10.78
N CYS A 58 -16.58 12.21 11.77
CA CYS A 58 -16.02 11.82 13.05
C CYS A 58 -16.91 10.80 13.74
N LYS A 59 -16.33 9.67 14.18
CA LYS A 59 -17.08 8.60 14.85
C LYS A 59 -17.65 9.00 16.22
N GLU A 60 -16.98 9.92 16.91
CA GLU A 60 -17.36 10.33 18.26
C GLU A 60 -18.42 11.44 18.27
N CYS A 61 -18.28 12.45 17.39
CA CYS A 61 -19.15 13.62 17.43
C CYS A 61 -20.04 13.82 16.18
N GLY A 62 -19.93 12.94 15.18
CA GLY A 62 -20.72 13.01 13.95
C GLY A 62 -20.38 14.17 13.02
N HIS A 63 -19.33 14.94 13.30
CA HIS A 63 -18.95 16.09 12.47
C HIS A 63 -18.28 15.65 11.18
N GLU A 64 -18.82 16.11 10.04
CA GLU A 64 -18.20 15.96 8.73
C GLU A 64 -17.07 16.96 8.56
N GLN A 65 -15.87 16.47 8.28
CA GLN A 65 -14.69 17.29 8.06
C GLN A 65 -13.78 16.64 7.01
N VAL A 66 -12.79 17.37 6.53
CA VAL A 66 -11.81 16.89 5.56
C VAL A 66 -10.48 16.67 6.28
N THR A 67 -9.74 15.61 5.93
CA THR A 67 -8.37 15.41 6.43
C THR A 67 -7.47 16.59 6.03
N LEU A 68 -6.52 16.95 6.91
CA LEU A 68 -5.59 18.07 6.72
C LEU A 68 -4.65 17.86 5.53
#